data_AF-A0A914CX36-F1
#
_entry.id   AF-A0A914CX36-F1
#
_cell.length_a   1.000
_cell.length_b   1.000
_cell.length_c   1.000
_cell.angle_alpha   90.00
_cell.angle_beta   90.00
_cell.angle_gamma   90.00
#
_symmetry.space_group_name_H-M   'P 1'
#
loop_
_entity.id
_entity.type
_entity.pdbx_description
1 polymer ?
#
loop_
_entity_poly.entity_id
_entity_poly.type
_entity_poly.pdbx_seq_one_letter_code
_entity_poly.pdbx_strand_id
1 'polypeptide(L)'
;MAFIPRIFRRYLRWNPIGGRSFLSNVLCIAVVLFMFSLVATQLVREPKNRYENLQENLQNKQSHSEFNRPQQAILPPEDRHQHSPPHAQPINNVNLENHQRQSYQNNQVQQQNRIVEQVHLGGSDIHQINGEKYPKLSPSGKFIPIRRIVHLDLKGAPYKPAFYTELFAFFKRLNFTGILIEWEDMFPYTGQLADAINGNAYSLSDVEQILQAAKDKDLEVIPLVQTFGHLEWVLKLEKFAHLREDKKYPQVICFAAEEAWTLLTEMIDQVAAVHKKYGMKFYHMGADEVFQIGFCNATQKEMSRQGGRERVMLWHMSRTAKHIKEKHETTVLAWHDMFAHVIEQDLRAYNMTSLLEPMLWSYAEDLDQYLPFGTWISLKVPPTIKIFIH
;
A
#
# COMPACT_ATOMS: atom_id res chain seq x y z
N MET A 1 -5.25 -10.28 -6.92
CA MET A 1 -5.98 -10.80 -8.12
C MET A 1 -7.14 -9.86 -8.49
N ALA A 2 -6.92 -8.88 -9.37
CA ALA A 2 -7.99 -7.99 -9.82
C ALA A 2 -8.11 -8.03 -11.35
N PHE A 3 -9.00 -8.88 -11.88
CA PHE A 3 -9.78 -8.73 -13.13
C PHE A 3 -10.48 -10.05 -13.45
N ILE A 4 -11.67 -10.24 -12.87
CA ILE A 4 -12.58 -11.35 -13.22
C ILE A 4 -13.85 -10.74 -13.83
N PRO A 5 -14.12 -10.91 -15.14
CA PRO A 5 -15.28 -10.32 -15.81
C PRO A 5 -16.62 -10.74 -15.17
N ARG A 6 -17.65 -9.89 -15.29
CA ARG A 6 -18.97 -10.08 -14.66
C ARG A 6 -19.63 -11.45 -14.93
N ILE A 7 -19.32 -12.11 -16.05
CA ILE A 7 -19.79 -13.46 -16.40
C ILE A 7 -19.19 -14.54 -15.47
N PHE A 8 -17.91 -14.46 -15.12
CA PHE A 8 -17.24 -15.45 -14.27
C PHE A 8 -17.77 -15.47 -12.83
N ARG A 9 -18.17 -14.30 -12.27
CA ARG A 9 -18.83 -14.25 -10.95
C ARG A 9 -20.15 -15.02 -10.88
N ARG A 10 -20.77 -15.32 -12.04
CA ARG A 10 -22.01 -16.11 -12.13
C ARG A 10 -21.73 -17.62 -12.18
N TYR A 11 -20.57 -18.03 -12.70
CA TYR A 11 -20.13 -19.44 -12.72
C TYR A 11 -19.47 -19.89 -11.40
N LEU A 12 -18.72 -19.01 -10.73
CA LEU A 12 -18.09 -19.31 -9.42
C LEU A 12 -19.07 -19.31 -8.23
N ARG A 13 -20.35 -19.03 -8.44
CA ARG A 13 -21.42 -19.10 -7.41
C ARG A 13 -22.15 -20.44 -7.37
N TRP A 14 -21.60 -21.48 -7.99
CA TRP A 14 -22.29 -22.76 -8.15
C TRP A 14 -21.85 -23.80 -7.10
N ASN A 15 -22.75 -24.07 -6.16
CA ASN A 15 -22.55 -24.97 -5.02
C ASN A 15 -22.75 -26.44 -5.46
N PRO A 16 -21.77 -27.35 -5.27
CA PRO A 16 -21.89 -28.74 -5.72
C PRO A 16 -22.61 -29.62 -4.67
N ILE A 17 -23.91 -29.38 -4.46
CA ILE A 17 -24.79 -30.29 -3.72
C ILE A 17 -26.06 -30.52 -4.56
N GLY A 18 -26.02 -31.54 -5.42
CA GLY A 18 -27.13 -31.92 -6.29
C GLY A 18 -26.68 -32.84 -7.42
N GLY A 19 -27.26 -34.04 -7.50
CA GLY A 19 -26.76 -35.12 -8.36
C GLY A 19 -26.72 -34.79 -9.85
N ARG A 20 -25.51 -34.88 -10.43
CA ARG A 20 -25.29 -34.99 -11.89
C ARG A 20 -24.47 -36.25 -12.20
N SER A 21 -24.68 -36.79 -13.39
CA SER A 21 -24.03 -38.04 -13.83
C SER A 21 -22.52 -37.85 -14.05
N PHE A 22 -21.78 -38.95 -13.92
CA PHE A 22 -20.31 -39.02 -14.04
C PHE A 22 -19.76 -38.29 -15.28
N LEU A 23 -20.42 -38.44 -16.45
CA LEU A 23 -20.02 -37.76 -17.69
C LEU A 23 -20.01 -36.23 -17.56
N SER A 24 -20.93 -35.63 -16.80
CA SER A 24 -20.97 -34.16 -16.63
C SER A 24 -19.75 -33.65 -15.87
N ASN A 25 -19.24 -34.42 -14.90
CA ASN A 25 -18.07 -34.03 -14.12
C ASN A 25 -16.78 -34.20 -14.93
N VAL A 26 -16.65 -35.30 -15.69
CA VAL A 26 -15.54 -35.52 -16.62
C VAL A 26 -15.48 -34.42 -17.67
N LEU A 27 -16.61 -34.01 -18.24
CA LEU A 27 -16.66 -32.94 -19.24
C LEU A 27 -16.25 -31.58 -18.66
N CYS A 28 -16.68 -31.25 -17.43
CA CYS A 28 -16.24 -30.03 -16.75
C CYS A 28 -14.74 -30.01 -16.47
N ILE A 29 -14.17 -31.13 -16.02
CA ILE A 29 -12.71 -31.25 -15.78
C ILE A 29 -11.94 -31.11 -17.10
N ALA A 30 -12.39 -31.75 -18.18
CA ALA A 30 -11.78 -31.64 -19.50
C ALA A 30 -11.77 -30.18 -20.03
N VAL A 31 -12.87 -29.44 -19.86
CA VAL A 31 -12.96 -28.02 -20.24
C VAL A 31 -12.01 -27.16 -19.41
N VAL A 32 -11.90 -27.38 -18.10
CA VAL A 32 -10.96 -26.65 -17.24
C VAL A 32 -9.52 -26.92 -17.66
N LEU A 33 -9.13 -28.18 -17.88
CA LEU A 33 -7.78 -28.55 -18.31
C LEU A 33 -7.43 -27.97 -19.70
N PHE A 34 -8.37 -27.97 -20.64
CA PHE A 34 -8.19 -27.35 -21.95
C PHE A 34 -7.96 -25.83 -21.87
N MET A 35 -8.69 -25.14 -20.98
CA MET A 35 -8.51 -23.71 -20.73
C MET A 35 -7.15 -23.40 -20.08
N PHE A 36 -6.68 -24.23 -19.15
CA PHE A 36 -5.31 -24.10 -18.61
C PHE A 36 -4.23 -24.31 -19.69
N SER A 37 -4.42 -25.28 -20.60
CA SER A 37 -3.51 -25.50 -21.73
C SER A 37 -3.42 -24.28 -22.66
N LEU A 38 -4.55 -23.62 -22.95
CA LEU A 38 -4.58 -22.42 -23.78
C LEU A 38 -3.81 -21.25 -23.15
N VAL A 39 -3.99 -21.02 -21.84
CA VAL A 39 -3.26 -19.97 -21.11
C VAL A 39 -1.75 -20.26 -21.07
N ALA A 40 -1.35 -21.51 -20.79
CA ALA A 40 0.06 -21.90 -20.83
C ALA A 40 0.68 -21.70 -22.23
N THR A 41 -0.06 -21.98 -23.30
CA THR A 41 0.41 -21.81 -24.68
C THR A 41 0.56 -20.32 -25.07
N GLN A 42 -0.23 -19.41 -24.49
CA GLN A 42 -0.06 -17.96 -24.67
C GLN A 42 1.17 -17.42 -23.92
N LEU A 43 1.46 -17.94 -22.72
CA LEU A 43 2.63 -17.52 -21.92
C LEU A 43 3.98 -17.98 -22.48
N VAL A 44 4.00 -18.98 -23.38
CA VAL A 44 5.22 -19.50 -24.03
C VAL A 44 5.56 -18.74 -25.33
N ARG A 45 4.72 -17.80 -25.80
CA ARG A 45 4.94 -17.02 -27.03
C ARG A 45 5.35 -15.56 -26.79
N GLU A 46 6.42 -15.35 -26.04
CA GLU A 46 7.22 -14.11 -26.06
C GLU A 46 8.42 -14.28 -27.03
N PRO A 47 8.56 -13.48 -28.11
CA PRO A 47 9.66 -13.61 -29.06
C PRO A 47 10.96 -12.96 -28.56
N LYS A 48 12.07 -13.71 -28.62
CA LYS A 48 13.41 -13.34 -28.10
C LYS A 48 14.10 -12.10 -28.73
N ASN A 49 13.50 -11.42 -29.71
CA ASN A 49 14.22 -10.52 -30.63
C ASN A 49 14.36 -9.06 -30.15
N ARG A 50 14.19 -8.76 -28.86
CA ARG A 50 14.25 -7.36 -28.36
C ARG A 50 15.66 -6.86 -28.03
N TYR A 51 16.64 -7.75 -27.88
CA TYR A 51 18.00 -7.38 -27.44
C TYR A 51 19.03 -7.21 -28.56
N GLU A 52 18.86 -7.85 -29.71
CA GLU A 52 19.82 -7.76 -30.83
C GLU A 52 19.75 -6.39 -31.53
N ASN A 53 18.55 -5.87 -31.79
CA ASN A 53 18.32 -4.56 -32.40
C ASN A 53 18.85 -3.36 -31.58
N LEU A 54 19.22 -3.56 -30.30
CA LEU A 54 19.78 -2.50 -29.46
C LEU A 54 21.29 -2.32 -29.65
N GLN A 55 22.03 -3.37 -30.02
CA GLN A 55 23.48 -3.27 -30.25
C GLN A 55 23.80 -2.64 -31.61
N GLU A 56 23.07 -3.00 -32.67
CA GLU A 56 23.26 -2.48 -34.03
C GLU A 56 22.98 -0.95 -34.10
N ASN A 57 21.99 -0.47 -33.36
CA ASN A 57 21.66 0.96 -33.26
C ASN A 57 22.66 1.80 -32.43
N LEU A 58 23.49 1.16 -31.61
CA LEU A 58 24.55 1.86 -30.85
C LEU A 58 25.83 2.03 -31.66
N GLN A 59 26.17 1.08 -32.55
CA GLN A 59 27.33 1.19 -33.44
C GLN A 59 27.11 2.25 -34.54
N ASN A 60 25.91 2.34 -35.12
CA ASN A 60 25.60 3.31 -36.19
C ASN A 60 25.48 4.78 -35.72
N LYS A 61 25.57 5.07 -34.42
CA LYS A 61 25.52 6.45 -33.87
C LYS A 61 26.89 7.09 -33.62
N GLN A 62 27.99 6.38 -33.83
CA GLN A 62 29.35 6.90 -33.64
C GLN A 62 30.04 7.36 -34.94
N SER A 63 29.42 7.18 -36.12
CA SER A 63 30.07 7.40 -37.43
C SER A 63 29.69 8.70 -38.16
N HIS A 64 28.70 9.46 -37.68
CA HIS A 64 28.23 10.69 -38.35
C HIS A 64 28.13 11.89 -37.41
N SER A 65 29.28 12.52 -37.17
CA SER A 65 29.37 13.86 -36.60
C SER A 65 30.45 14.68 -37.31
N GLU A 66 30.20 15.14 -38.53
CA GLU A 66 31.04 16.20 -39.12
C GLU A 66 30.31 17.07 -40.16
N PHE A 67 30.72 18.34 -40.18
CA PHE A 67 30.42 19.41 -41.14
C PHE A 67 29.05 20.14 -41.13
N ASN A 68 29.09 21.35 -41.71
CA ASN A 68 28.47 22.56 -41.16
C ASN A 68 27.80 23.45 -42.23
N ARG A 69 26.87 24.30 -41.76
CA ARG A 69 26.33 25.58 -42.32
C ARG A 69 25.18 25.61 -43.36
N PRO A 70 24.34 26.69 -43.32
CA PRO A 70 23.13 26.85 -44.14
C PRO A 70 23.23 27.93 -45.24
N GLN A 71 22.28 27.94 -46.19
CA GLN A 71 21.97 29.11 -47.04
C GLN A 71 20.48 29.16 -47.45
N GLN A 72 20.03 30.29 -48.00
CA GLN A 72 18.63 30.77 -47.94
C GLN A 72 17.85 30.67 -49.27
N ALA A 73 16.52 30.55 -49.14
CA ALA A 73 15.40 31.13 -49.93
C ALA A 73 15.42 31.18 -51.49
N ILE A 74 14.25 30.94 -52.10
CA ILE A 74 13.61 31.67 -53.25
C ILE A 74 12.19 31.11 -53.54
N LEU A 75 11.27 31.96 -54.01
CA LEU A 75 9.89 31.72 -54.48
C LEU A 75 9.52 32.79 -55.54
N PRO A 76 8.41 32.71 -56.31
CA PRO A 76 7.49 31.59 -56.57
C PRO A 76 7.62 31.13 -58.06
N PRO A 77 6.72 31.34 -59.09
CA PRO A 77 5.38 31.95 -59.18
C PRO A 77 4.23 30.91 -59.27
N GLU A 78 3.34 30.98 -60.27
CA GLU A 78 2.02 30.32 -60.39
C GLU A 78 1.88 29.40 -61.62
N ASP A 79 1.00 28.38 -61.58
CA ASP A 79 -0.17 28.32 -62.48
C ASP A 79 -1.30 27.42 -61.95
N ARG A 80 -2.46 27.45 -62.62
CA ARG A 80 -3.81 27.11 -62.12
C ARG A 80 -4.35 25.76 -62.63
N HIS A 81 -5.10 25.00 -61.82
CA HIS A 81 -6.35 24.25 -62.14
C HIS A 81 -6.78 23.24 -61.04
N GLN A 82 -7.96 22.61 -61.17
CA GLN A 82 -8.85 22.23 -60.05
C GLN A 82 -8.90 20.73 -59.66
N HIS A 83 -9.49 20.49 -58.47
CA HIS A 83 -10.14 19.26 -57.95
C HIS A 83 -9.31 18.15 -57.27
N SER A 84 -9.27 18.18 -55.93
CA SER A 84 -9.68 17.11 -54.98
C SER A 84 -9.14 17.39 -53.56
N PRO A 85 -9.82 16.94 -52.47
CA PRO A 85 -9.38 17.26 -51.10
C PRO A 85 -8.13 16.45 -50.68
N PRO A 86 -7.14 17.05 -50.00
CA PRO A 86 -5.90 16.36 -49.67
C PRO A 86 -6.03 15.42 -48.46
N HIS A 87 -5.32 14.29 -48.55
CA HIS A 87 -5.13 13.35 -47.45
C HIS A 87 -4.46 14.01 -46.24
N ALA A 88 -4.91 13.67 -45.03
CA ALA A 88 -4.20 14.00 -43.80
C ALA A 88 -2.84 13.29 -43.76
N GLN A 89 -1.76 14.06 -43.67
CA GLN A 89 -0.42 13.53 -43.41
C GLN A 89 -0.36 12.95 -41.98
N PRO A 90 0.32 11.81 -41.74
CA PRO A 90 0.52 11.31 -40.39
C PRO A 90 1.34 12.30 -39.56
N ILE A 91 0.79 12.75 -38.43
CA ILE A 91 1.57 13.48 -37.43
C ILE A 91 2.66 12.54 -36.91
N ASN A 92 3.89 13.02 -36.87
CA ASN A 92 5.07 12.22 -36.53
C ASN A 92 5.14 11.97 -35.01
N ASN A 93 4.28 11.07 -34.50
CA ASN A 93 4.10 10.77 -33.08
C ASN A 93 5.42 10.44 -32.35
N VAL A 94 6.40 9.89 -33.06
CA VAL A 94 7.73 9.55 -32.52
C VAL A 94 8.45 10.78 -31.92
N ASN A 95 8.31 11.97 -32.51
CA ASN A 95 8.94 13.18 -31.96
C ASN A 95 8.20 13.73 -30.75
N LEU A 96 6.86 13.63 -30.73
CA LEU A 96 6.04 13.99 -29.57
C LEU A 96 6.33 13.07 -28.38
N GLU A 97 6.38 11.75 -28.60
CA GLU A 97 6.77 10.79 -27.56
C GLU A 97 8.19 11.02 -27.04
N ASN A 98 9.16 11.32 -27.92
CA ASN A 98 10.54 11.58 -27.50
C ASN A 98 10.67 12.91 -26.73
N HIS A 99 9.99 13.98 -27.14
CA HIS A 99 9.95 15.24 -26.39
C HIS A 99 9.24 15.08 -25.04
N GLN A 100 8.14 14.30 -24.99
CA GLN A 100 7.51 13.92 -23.73
C GLN A 100 8.47 13.11 -22.85
N ARG A 101 9.14 12.07 -23.36
CA ARG A 101 10.11 11.27 -22.58
C ARG A 101 11.28 12.12 -22.05
N GLN A 102 11.80 13.05 -22.83
CA GLN A 102 12.84 13.98 -22.36
C GLN A 102 12.32 15.00 -21.35
N SER A 103 11.10 15.53 -21.50
CA SER A 103 10.51 16.39 -20.47
C SER A 103 10.17 15.63 -19.19
N TYR A 104 9.73 14.36 -19.27
CA TYR A 104 9.58 13.47 -18.12
C TYR A 104 10.90 13.19 -17.41
N GLN A 105 11.98 12.85 -18.13
CA GLN A 105 13.31 12.64 -17.52
C GLN A 105 13.86 13.92 -16.88
N ASN A 106 13.73 15.07 -17.55
CA ASN A 106 14.14 16.36 -16.99
C ASN A 106 13.31 16.75 -15.77
N ASN A 107 12.00 16.47 -15.76
CA ASN A 107 11.14 16.69 -14.60
C ASN A 107 11.54 15.78 -13.43
N GLN A 108 11.83 14.50 -13.66
CA GLN A 108 12.33 13.59 -12.61
C GLN A 108 13.66 14.09 -12.00
N VAL A 109 14.63 14.50 -12.83
CA VAL A 109 15.89 15.07 -12.35
C VAL A 109 15.67 16.37 -11.56
N GLN A 110 14.78 17.26 -12.03
CA GLN A 110 14.43 18.50 -11.30
C GLN A 110 13.62 18.24 -10.01
N GLN A 111 12.85 17.15 -9.93
CA GLN A 111 12.09 16.77 -8.75
C GLN A 111 13.02 16.14 -7.69
N GLN A 112 13.92 15.24 -8.11
CA GLN A 112 14.94 14.65 -7.25
C GLN A 112 15.93 15.70 -6.73
N ASN A 113 16.36 16.65 -7.58
CA ASN A 113 17.20 17.78 -7.15
C ASN A 113 16.48 18.66 -6.11
N ARG A 114 15.16 18.91 -6.25
CA ARG A 114 14.39 19.70 -5.26
C ARG A 114 14.25 19.00 -3.91
N ILE A 115 14.14 17.67 -3.88
CA ILE A 115 14.17 16.90 -2.61
C ILE A 115 15.55 17.05 -1.95
N VAL A 116 16.64 16.95 -2.73
CA VAL A 116 18.02 17.12 -2.22
C VAL A 116 18.31 18.57 -1.78
N GLU A 117 17.80 19.57 -2.50
CA GLU A 117 17.91 20.98 -2.15
C GLU A 117 17.10 21.32 -0.89
N GLN A 118 15.86 20.83 -0.73
CA GLN A 118 15.09 21.08 0.50
C GLN A 118 15.68 20.38 1.73
N VAL A 119 16.36 19.24 1.56
CA VAL A 119 17.19 18.64 2.61
C VAL A 119 18.42 19.50 2.94
N HIS A 120 18.98 20.25 1.98
CA HIS A 120 20.09 21.20 2.23
C HIS A 120 19.63 22.55 2.81
N LEU A 121 18.42 23.01 2.49
CA LEU A 121 17.86 24.27 3.00
C LEU A 121 17.41 24.16 4.46
N GLY A 122 17.34 22.94 5.02
CA GLY A 122 16.99 22.63 6.41
C GLY A 122 18.16 22.56 7.40
N GLY A 123 19.25 23.33 7.17
CA GLY A 123 20.37 23.44 8.10
C GLY A 123 21.44 22.35 7.95
N SER A 124 22.66 22.65 8.38
CA SER A 124 23.86 21.83 8.18
C SER A 124 24.01 20.64 9.17
N ASP A 125 22.93 20.23 9.82
CA ASP A 125 22.97 19.15 10.81
C ASP A 125 22.82 17.78 10.15
N ILE A 126 23.81 16.91 10.35
CA ILE A 126 23.79 15.54 9.85
C ILE A 126 22.73 14.75 10.64
N HIS A 127 21.50 14.73 10.13
CA HIS A 127 20.42 13.96 10.74
C HIS A 127 20.80 12.47 10.76
N GLN A 128 20.96 11.89 11.95
CA GLN A 128 21.23 10.46 12.12
C GLN A 128 19.98 9.74 12.61
N ILE A 129 19.72 8.55 12.07
CA ILE A 129 18.65 7.66 12.52
C ILE A 129 19.30 6.29 12.78
N ASN A 130 19.20 5.81 14.03
CA ASN A 130 19.88 4.58 14.49
C ASN A 130 21.41 4.58 14.22
N GLY A 131 22.06 5.74 14.24
CA GLY A 131 23.49 5.91 13.92
C GLY A 131 23.82 5.95 12.42
N GLU A 132 22.86 5.78 11.52
CA GLU A 132 23.07 5.96 10.08
C GLU A 132 22.74 7.40 9.64
N LYS A 133 23.56 7.98 8.76
CA LYS A 133 23.27 9.26 8.11
C LYS A 133 22.00 9.17 7.27
N TYR A 134 21.10 10.13 7.45
CA TYR A 134 19.83 10.25 6.73
C TYR A 134 19.75 11.60 5.98
N PRO A 135 19.17 11.64 4.76
CA PRO A 135 18.77 10.49 3.94
C PRO A 135 19.98 9.68 3.47
N LYS A 136 19.84 8.34 3.46
CA LYS A 136 20.84 7.43 2.91
C LYS A 136 20.62 7.30 1.42
N LEU A 137 21.65 7.52 0.62
CA LEU A 137 21.61 7.44 -0.84
C LEU A 137 22.55 6.34 -1.36
N SER A 138 22.19 5.73 -2.49
CA SER A 138 23.09 4.88 -3.27
C SER A 138 24.21 5.70 -3.93
N PRO A 139 25.28 5.06 -4.45
CA PRO A 139 26.26 5.74 -5.31
C PRO A 139 25.65 6.41 -6.56
N SER A 140 24.45 5.98 -6.96
CA SER A 140 23.64 6.55 -8.04
C SER A 140 22.59 7.58 -7.57
N GLY A 141 22.68 8.07 -6.33
CA GLY A 141 21.81 9.11 -5.78
C GLY A 141 20.37 8.67 -5.43
N LYS A 142 20.07 7.36 -5.47
CA LYS A 142 18.73 6.84 -5.15
C LYS A 142 18.56 6.67 -3.64
N PHE A 143 17.40 7.04 -3.10
CA PHE A 143 17.08 6.84 -1.68
C PHE A 143 17.10 5.37 -1.27
N ILE A 144 17.78 5.08 -0.16
CA ILE A 144 17.83 3.77 0.49
C ILE A 144 17.10 3.91 1.84
N PRO A 145 15.91 3.31 2.01
CA PRO A 145 15.21 3.31 3.29
C PRO A 145 16.05 2.63 4.37
N ILE A 146 16.16 3.27 5.54
CA ILE A 146 16.81 2.67 6.73
C ILE A 146 15.98 1.47 7.19
N ARG A 147 14.66 1.63 7.33
CA ARG A 147 13.73 0.53 7.58
C ARG A 147 13.12 0.02 6.28
N ARG A 148 13.28 -1.27 6.02
CA ARG A 148 12.71 -2.02 4.90
C ARG A 148 11.83 -3.11 5.48
N ILE A 149 10.52 -2.88 5.47
CA ILE A 149 9.53 -3.70 6.18
C ILE A 149 8.72 -4.50 5.16
N VAL A 150 8.51 -5.79 5.41
CA VAL A 150 7.56 -6.62 4.64
C VAL A 150 6.20 -6.59 5.33
N HIS A 151 5.12 -6.30 4.61
CA HIS A 151 3.77 -6.48 5.15
C HIS A 151 3.35 -7.94 5.04
N LEU A 152 2.94 -8.52 6.17
CA LEU A 152 2.35 -9.84 6.29
C LEU A 152 0.88 -9.66 6.69
N ASP A 153 0.04 -9.56 5.67
CA ASP A 153 -1.41 -9.62 5.80
C ASP A 153 -1.83 -11.08 5.98
N LEU A 154 -2.36 -11.43 7.16
CA LEU A 154 -2.67 -12.81 7.51
C LEU A 154 -4.14 -13.18 7.27
N LYS A 155 -4.98 -12.26 6.76
CA LYS A 155 -6.41 -12.55 6.57
C LYS A 155 -6.67 -13.61 5.51
N GLY A 156 -7.41 -14.64 5.91
CA GLY A 156 -7.88 -15.73 5.04
C GLY A 156 -6.83 -16.75 4.56
N ALA A 157 -5.52 -16.45 4.60
CA ALA A 157 -4.47 -17.36 4.12
C ALA A 157 -3.17 -17.35 4.98
N PRO A 158 -3.26 -17.65 6.29
CA PRO A 158 -2.10 -17.69 7.17
C PRO A 158 -1.11 -18.80 6.76
N TYR A 159 0.18 -18.55 6.98
CA TYR A 159 1.22 -19.57 6.82
C TYR A 159 1.23 -20.55 8.00
N LYS A 160 1.84 -21.72 7.84
CA LYS A 160 2.08 -22.62 8.99
C LYS A 160 3.14 -22.01 9.92
N PRO A 161 2.99 -22.07 11.25
CA PRO A 161 3.96 -21.53 12.22
C PRO A 161 5.42 -21.92 11.93
N ALA A 162 5.65 -23.20 11.63
CA ALA A 162 6.98 -23.74 11.29
C ALA A 162 7.63 -23.11 10.04
N PHE A 163 6.86 -22.55 9.10
CA PHE A 163 7.42 -21.93 7.88
C PHE A 163 8.08 -20.57 8.14
N TYR A 164 7.65 -19.86 9.19
CA TYR A 164 8.13 -18.51 9.47
C TYR A 164 9.65 -18.44 9.72
N THR A 165 10.26 -19.48 10.31
CA THR A 165 11.72 -19.54 10.49
C THR A 165 12.49 -19.48 9.17
N GLU A 166 12.01 -20.17 8.13
CA GLU A 166 12.61 -20.16 6.80
C GLU A 166 12.31 -18.85 6.06
N LEU A 167 11.07 -18.36 6.16
CA LEU A 167 10.60 -17.12 5.57
C LEU A 167 11.40 -15.90 6.09
N PHE A 168 11.60 -15.81 7.41
CA PHE A 168 12.39 -14.74 8.02
C PHE A 168 13.89 -14.86 7.70
N ALA A 169 14.43 -16.07 7.63
CA ALA A 169 15.79 -16.28 7.14
C ALA A 169 15.94 -15.83 5.68
N PHE A 170 14.92 -16.03 4.83
CA PHE A 170 14.89 -15.49 3.46
C PHE A 170 14.81 -13.96 3.45
N PHE A 171 13.95 -13.36 4.27
CA PHE A 171 13.85 -11.89 4.37
C PHE A 171 15.17 -11.24 4.77
N LYS A 172 15.94 -11.85 5.69
CA LYS A 172 17.28 -11.36 6.04
C LYS A 172 18.29 -11.47 4.90
N ARG A 173 18.25 -12.51 4.07
CA ARG A 173 19.09 -12.60 2.85
C ARG A 173 18.78 -11.49 1.84
N LEU A 174 17.55 -10.97 1.85
CA LEU A 174 17.13 -9.81 1.05
C LEU A 174 17.37 -8.46 1.75
N ASN A 175 18.05 -8.44 2.91
CA ASN A 175 18.31 -7.26 3.72
C ASN A 175 17.07 -6.52 4.22
N PHE A 176 15.92 -7.18 4.39
CA PHE A 176 14.80 -6.61 5.14
C PHE A 176 15.19 -6.43 6.62
N THR A 177 14.63 -5.39 7.25
CA THR A 177 14.95 -5.01 8.64
C THR A 177 13.83 -5.32 9.62
N GLY A 178 12.64 -5.66 9.11
CA GLY A 178 11.48 -5.94 9.95
C GLY A 178 10.27 -6.41 9.15
N ILE A 179 9.20 -6.66 9.89
CA ILE A 179 7.90 -7.14 9.40
C ILE A 179 6.77 -6.36 10.06
N LEU A 180 5.74 -6.04 9.28
CA LEU A 180 4.46 -5.52 9.74
C LEU A 180 3.48 -6.70 9.69
N ILE A 181 2.78 -7.01 10.77
CA ILE A 181 1.87 -8.16 10.84
C ILE A 181 0.45 -7.68 11.11
N GLU A 182 -0.43 -7.77 10.10
CA GLU A 182 -1.87 -7.56 10.23
C GLU A 182 -2.52 -8.89 10.60
N TRP A 183 -3.02 -8.99 11.84
CA TRP A 183 -3.46 -10.27 12.41
C TRP A 183 -4.93 -10.61 12.14
N GLU A 184 -5.83 -9.60 12.14
CA GLU A 184 -7.29 -9.78 12.11
C GLU A 184 -7.79 -11.00 12.93
N ASP A 185 -8.58 -11.90 12.33
CA ASP A 185 -9.17 -13.07 12.98
C ASP A 185 -8.18 -14.22 13.24
N MET A 186 -6.90 -14.08 12.87
CA MET A 186 -5.87 -15.10 13.11
C MET A 186 -5.16 -14.95 14.47
N PHE A 187 -5.39 -13.84 15.19
CA PHE A 187 -4.91 -13.70 16.57
C PHE A 187 -5.78 -14.52 17.55
N PRO A 188 -5.20 -15.22 18.54
CA PRO A 188 -5.93 -15.93 19.59
C PRO A 188 -6.53 -14.95 20.62
N TYR A 189 -7.50 -14.15 20.19
CA TYR A 189 -8.24 -13.29 21.10
C TYR A 189 -9.02 -14.09 22.13
N THR A 190 -9.14 -13.50 23.32
CA THR A 190 -9.87 -14.03 24.48
C THR A 190 -11.03 -13.09 24.83
N GLY A 191 -11.80 -13.43 25.87
CA GLY A 191 -12.89 -12.58 26.32
C GLY A 191 -14.04 -12.53 25.32
N GLN A 192 -14.60 -11.33 25.08
CA GLN A 192 -15.73 -11.20 24.14
C GLN A 192 -15.33 -11.51 22.69
N LEU A 193 -14.07 -11.29 22.33
CA LEU A 193 -13.53 -11.50 20.99
C LEU A 193 -13.28 -12.98 20.65
N ALA A 194 -13.36 -13.91 21.62
CA ALA A 194 -13.12 -15.33 21.40
C ALA A 194 -14.08 -15.96 20.36
N ASP A 195 -15.31 -15.44 20.24
CA ASP A 195 -16.28 -15.90 19.22
C ASP A 195 -15.96 -15.40 17.79
N ALA A 196 -14.99 -14.49 17.65
CA ALA A 196 -14.61 -13.87 16.38
C ALA A 196 -13.31 -14.40 15.77
N ILE A 197 -12.58 -15.25 16.49
CA ILE A 197 -11.34 -15.86 15.97
C ILE A 197 -11.66 -16.86 14.86
N ASN A 198 -10.74 -17.01 13.91
CA ASN A 198 -10.84 -17.98 12.84
C ASN A 198 -10.71 -19.41 13.38
N GLY A 199 -11.38 -20.39 12.77
CA GLY A 199 -11.19 -21.81 13.11
C GLY A 199 -9.77 -22.33 12.81
N ASN A 200 -9.00 -21.60 12.00
CA ASN A 200 -7.57 -21.85 11.74
C ASN A 200 -6.65 -20.79 12.39
N ALA A 201 -7.15 -20.01 13.36
CA ALA A 201 -6.35 -19.02 14.06
C ALA A 201 -5.16 -19.68 14.79
N TYR A 202 -4.08 -18.93 14.96
CA TYR A 202 -2.91 -19.37 15.69
C TYR A 202 -3.24 -19.59 17.17
N SER A 203 -2.66 -20.59 17.81
CA SER A 203 -2.63 -20.63 19.28
C SER A 203 -1.71 -19.52 19.82
N LEU A 204 -1.82 -19.19 21.11
CA LEU A 204 -0.88 -18.24 21.73
C LEU A 204 0.58 -18.72 21.62
N SER A 205 0.81 -20.04 21.68
CA SER A 205 2.14 -20.62 21.50
C SER A 205 2.66 -20.47 20.06
N ASP A 206 1.78 -20.49 19.06
CA ASP A 206 2.16 -20.28 17.66
C ASP A 206 2.51 -18.80 17.42
N VAL A 207 1.73 -17.86 17.96
CA VAL A 207 2.06 -16.42 17.93
C VAL A 207 3.42 -16.17 18.59
N GLU A 208 3.64 -16.71 19.79
CA GLU A 208 4.93 -16.58 20.49
C GLU A 208 6.09 -17.23 19.73
N GLN A 209 5.88 -18.35 19.04
CA GLN A 209 6.87 -18.95 18.13
C GLN A 209 7.19 -18.05 16.94
N ILE A 210 6.18 -17.46 16.29
CA ILE A 210 6.36 -16.55 15.14
C ILE A 210 7.15 -15.32 15.58
N LEU A 211 6.80 -14.71 16.71
CA LEU A 211 7.49 -13.53 17.24
C LEU A 211 8.93 -13.84 17.67
N GLN A 212 9.17 -14.99 18.28
CA GLN A 212 10.53 -15.45 18.60
C GLN A 212 11.35 -15.68 17.33
N ALA A 213 10.79 -16.33 16.30
CA ALA A 213 11.47 -16.58 15.04
C ALA A 213 11.87 -15.28 14.30
N ALA A 214 11.08 -14.21 14.41
CA ALA A 214 11.45 -12.89 13.88
C ALA A 214 12.58 -12.25 14.69
N LYS A 215 12.51 -12.34 16.02
CA LYS A 215 13.52 -11.83 16.96
C LYS A 215 14.88 -12.53 16.78
N ASP A 216 14.89 -13.85 16.61
CA ASP A 216 16.07 -14.69 16.34
C ASP A 216 16.75 -14.41 14.98
N LYS A 217 16.15 -13.51 14.17
CA LYS A 217 16.68 -13.05 12.89
C LYS A 217 16.96 -11.54 12.89
N ASP A 218 16.86 -10.86 14.03
CA ASP A 218 16.95 -9.40 14.13
C ASP A 218 16.00 -8.69 13.15
N LEU A 219 14.73 -9.12 13.10
CA LEU A 219 13.66 -8.41 12.41
C LEU A 219 12.84 -7.61 13.43
N GLU A 220 12.73 -6.30 13.22
CA GLU A 220 11.81 -5.43 13.96
C GLU A 220 10.36 -5.85 13.66
N VAL A 221 9.57 -6.22 14.67
CA VAL A 221 8.17 -6.61 14.49
C VAL A 221 7.25 -5.44 14.84
N ILE A 222 6.35 -5.12 13.92
CA ILE A 222 5.31 -4.11 14.09
C ILE A 222 3.95 -4.83 14.04
N PRO A 223 3.18 -4.93 15.15
CA PRO A 223 1.80 -5.37 15.09
C PRO A 223 0.95 -4.33 14.35
N LEU A 224 0.01 -4.80 13.53
CA LEU A 224 -1.08 -4.02 12.98
C LEU A 224 -2.41 -4.58 13.50
N VAL A 225 -3.19 -3.71 14.15
CA VAL A 225 -4.60 -3.95 14.47
C VAL A 225 -5.42 -2.84 13.84
N GLN A 226 -6.43 -3.22 13.07
CA GLN A 226 -7.38 -2.28 12.48
C GLN A 226 -8.30 -1.71 13.57
N THR A 227 -8.36 -0.38 13.67
CA THR A 227 -9.09 0.30 14.75
C THR A 227 -10.28 1.14 14.27
N PHE A 228 -10.58 1.15 12.96
CA PHE A 228 -11.51 2.11 12.37
C PHE A 228 -12.32 1.50 11.22
N GLY A 229 -11.68 1.23 10.08
CA GLY A 229 -12.18 0.41 8.97
C GLY A 229 -11.65 -1.02 9.03
N HIS A 230 -11.85 -1.80 7.97
CA HIS A 230 -11.35 -3.17 7.79
C HIS A 230 -11.71 -4.14 8.96
N LEU A 231 -12.89 -3.95 9.54
CA LEU A 231 -13.39 -4.75 10.66
C LEU A 231 -14.45 -5.79 10.23
N GLU A 232 -14.51 -6.13 8.93
CA GLU A 232 -15.44 -7.13 8.41
C GLU A 232 -15.34 -8.47 9.13
N TRP A 233 -14.13 -8.87 9.54
CA TRP A 233 -13.91 -10.15 10.19
C TRP A 233 -14.70 -10.32 11.50
N VAL A 234 -14.84 -9.25 12.30
CA VAL A 234 -15.61 -9.23 13.55
C VAL A 234 -17.03 -8.72 13.35
N LEU A 235 -17.23 -7.63 12.61
CA LEU A 235 -18.53 -7.00 12.43
C LEU A 235 -19.48 -7.79 11.51
N LYS A 236 -19.01 -8.79 10.75
CA LYS A 236 -19.89 -9.72 10.01
C LYS A 236 -20.75 -10.59 10.95
N LEU A 237 -20.33 -10.78 12.19
CA LEU A 237 -20.97 -11.65 13.17
C LEU A 237 -22.17 -10.95 13.82
N GLU A 238 -23.25 -11.70 14.05
CA GLU A 238 -24.49 -11.15 14.63
C GLU A 238 -24.25 -10.49 16.00
N LYS A 239 -23.38 -11.10 16.82
CA LYS A 239 -22.94 -10.61 18.13
C LYS A 239 -22.40 -9.17 18.12
N PHE A 240 -21.81 -8.72 17.01
CA PHE A 240 -21.20 -7.39 16.87
C PHE A 240 -21.89 -6.53 15.80
N ALA A 241 -22.99 -7.01 15.21
CA ALA A 241 -23.66 -6.33 14.09
C ALA A 241 -24.27 -4.97 14.49
N HIS A 242 -24.59 -4.77 15.77
CA HIS A 242 -25.06 -3.49 16.33
C HIS A 242 -23.95 -2.44 16.45
N LEU A 243 -22.68 -2.85 16.43
CA LEU A 243 -21.51 -1.97 16.46
C LEU A 243 -21.09 -1.46 15.08
N ARG A 244 -21.83 -1.74 14.00
CA ARG A 244 -21.53 -1.21 12.66
C ARG A 244 -21.88 0.29 12.55
N GLU A 245 -21.07 1.04 11.82
CA GLU A 245 -21.34 2.43 11.46
C GLU A 245 -22.57 2.53 10.54
N ASP A 246 -22.58 1.79 9.41
CA ASP A 246 -23.79 1.50 8.63
C ASP A 246 -24.21 0.04 8.87
N LYS A 247 -25.46 -0.17 9.30
CA LYS A 247 -26.06 -1.50 9.53
C LYS A 247 -25.89 -2.47 8.35
N LYS A 248 -25.82 -1.94 7.12
CA LYS A 248 -25.68 -2.71 5.86
C LYS A 248 -24.28 -3.28 5.62
N TYR A 249 -23.24 -2.67 6.18
CA TYR A 249 -21.86 -2.95 5.80
C TYR A 249 -20.98 -3.20 7.04
N PRO A 250 -20.32 -4.37 7.14
CA PRO A 250 -19.49 -4.69 8.30
C PRO A 250 -18.07 -4.08 8.23
N GLN A 251 -17.80 -3.11 7.36
CA GLN A 251 -16.43 -2.58 7.17
C GLN A 251 -15.98 -1.64 8.30
N VAL A 252 -16.88 -0.74 8.74
CA VAL A 252 -16.55 0.35 9.67
C VAL A 252 -17.33 0.19 10.97
N ILE A 253 -16.63 0.32 12.09
CA ILE A 253 -17.25 0.29 13.43
C ILE A 253 -17.87 1.64 13.78
N CYS A 254 -18.96 1.65 14.54
CA CYS A 254 -19.60 2.83 15.14
C CYS A 254 -18.71 3.40 16.24
N PHE A 255 -17.57 3.95 15.82
CA PHE A 255 -16.39 4.17 16.64
C PHE A 255 -16.63 5.13 17.82
N ALA A 256 -17.59 6.04 17.73
CA ALA A 256 -17.95 6.94 18.82
C ALA A 256 -18.82 6.28 19.93
N ALA A 257 -19.25 5.02 19.78
CA ALA A 257 -19.96 4.30 20.84
C ALA A 257 -18.98 3.74 21.89
N GLU A 258 -19.37 3.75 23.17
CA GLU A 258 -18.55 3.25 24.28
C GLU A 258 -18.24 1.75 24.18
N GLU A 259 -19.20 0.94 23.73
CA GLU A 259 -19.01 -0.50 23.53
C GLU A 259 -18.04 -0.79 22.36
N ALA A 260 -18.14 -0.03 21.27
CA ALA A 260 -17.17 -0.07 20.18
C ALA A 260 -15.77 0.32 20.66
N TRP A 261 -15.66 1.40 21.45
CA TRP A 261 -14.39 1.81 22.05
C TRP A 261 -13.79 0.75 22.98
N THR A 262 -14.62 0.06 23.75
CA THR A 262 -14.22 -1.07 24.60
C THR A 262 -13.66 -2.22 23.76
N LEU A 263 -14.36 -2.61 22.69
CA LEU A 263 -13.91 -3.65 21.76
C LEU A 263 -12.57 -3.29 21.09
N LEU A 264 -12.43 -2.04 20.61
CA LEU A 264 -11.22 -1.54 19.97
C LEU A 264 -10.01 -1.56 20.91
N THR A 265 -10.18 -1.03 22.13
CA THR A 265 -9.11 -1.00 23.14
C THR A 265 -8.74 -2.40 23.62
N GLU A 266 -9.71 -3.32 23.74
CA GLU A 266 -9.43 -4.72 24.06
C GLU A 266 -8.61 -5.42 22.96
N MET A 267 -8.94 -5.24 21.67
CA MET A 267 -8.14 -5.79 20.56
C MET A 267 -6.70 -5.27 20.59
N ILE A 268 -6.54 -3.95 20.77
CA ILE A 268 -5.23 -3.29 20.90
C ILE A 268 -4.43 -3.90 22.06
N ASP A 269 -5.04 -3.96 23.24
CA ASP A 269 -4.37 -4.35 24.46
C ASP A 269 -3.94 -5.82 24.44
N GLN A 270 -4.77 -6.72 23.88
CA GLN A 270 -4.44 -8.14 23.77
C GLN A 270 -3.25 -8.38 22.83
N VAL A 271 -3.20 -7.72 21.66
CA VAL A 271 -2.06 -7.84 20.73
C VAL A 271 -0.79 -7.21 21.31
N ALA A 272 -0.90 -6.00 21.87
CA ALA A 272 0.23 -5.30 22.49
C ALA A 272 0.83 -6.08 23.67
N ALA A 273 0.01 -6.74 24.49
CA ALA A 273 0.48 -7.53 25.64
C ALA A 273 1.39 -8.71 25.24
N VAL A 274 1.17 -9.32 24.07
CA VAL A 274 2.04 -10.38 23.55
C VAL A 274 3.27 -9.78 22.87
N HIS A 275 3.10 -8.80 21.98
CA HIS A 275 4.21 -8.21 21.21
C HIS A 275 5.28 -7.54 22.08
N LYS A 276 4.90 -6.89 23.19
CA LYS A 276 5.86 -6.28 24.13
C LYS A 276 6.94 -7.24 24.63
N LYS A 277 6.63 -8.53 24.81
CA LYS A 277 7.59 -9.57 25.27
C LYS A 277 8.79 -9.75 24.31
N TYR A 278 8.57 -9.45 23.03
CA TYR A 278 9.55 -9.64 21.95
C TYR A 278 10.27 -8.34 21.56
N GLY A 279 9.73 -7.19 22.00
CA GLY A 279 10.22 -5.85 21.69
C GLY A 279 9.30 -5.19 20.65
N MET A 280 8.60 -4.13 21.08
CA MET A 280 7.57 -3.46 20.29
C MET A 280 7.84 -1.95 20.30
N LYS A 281 8.67 -1.49 19.36
CA LYS A 281 9.04 -0.07 19.21
C LYS A 281 7.96 0.76 18.49
N PHE A 282 7.20 0.08 17.64
CA PHE A 282 6.12 0.64 16.84
C PHE A 282 4.87 -0.21 17.01
N TYR A 283 3.71 0.42 16.89
CA TYR A 283 2.41 -0.22 16.85
C TYR A 283 1.58 0.43 15.75
N HIS A 284 1.07 -0.34 14.79
CA HIS A 284 0.24 0.19 13.71
C HIS A 284 -1.25 0.06 14.05
N MET A 285 -1.98 1.18 14.06
CA MET A 285 -3.41 1.22 14.40
C MET A 285 -4.34 1.09 13.18
N GLY A 286 -3.76 0.80 12.00
CA GLY A 286 -4.48 0.68 10.74
C GLY A 286 -5.01 2.04 10.30
N ALA A 287 -6.34 2.15 10.24
CA ALA A 287 -7.10 3.38 9.98
C ALA A 287 -6.99 3.91 8.55
N ASP A 288 -7.08 2.99 7.58
CA ASP A 288 -7.23 3.20 6.14
C ASP A 288 -8.68 3.08 5.65
N GLU A 289 -8.95 3.66 4.47
CA GLU A 289 -10.14 3.47 3.62
C GLU A 289 -11.54 3.64 4.29
N VAL A 290 -11.63 4.48 5.33
CA VAL A 290 -12.87 4.69 6.11
C VAL A 290 -13.85 5.64 5.42
N PHE A 291 -14.49 5.17 4.35
CA PHE A 291 -15.43 5.97 3.56
C PHE A 291 -16.81 6.14 4.22
N GLN A 292 -17.21 5.26 5.12
CA GLN A 292 -18.50 5.30 5.81
C GLN A 292 -18.34 5.96 7.18
N ILE A 293 -18.79 7.20 7.35
CA ILE A 293 -18.74 7.95 8.63
C ILE A 293 -19.97 8.86 8.70
N GLY A 294 -20.69 8.85 9.83
CA GLY A 294 -21.88 9.68 10.07
C GLY A 294 -23.20 8.95 9.93
N PHE A 295 -23.19 7.62 9.97
CA PHE A 295 -24.38 6.78 9.84
C PHE A 295 -24.94 6.34 11.19
N CYS A 296 -24.10 5.97 12.16
CA CYS A 296 -24.61 5.57 13.48
C CYS A 296 -24.85 6.78 14.40
N ASN A 297 -25.81 6.66 15.32
CA ASN A 297 -26.25 7.76 16.19
C ASN A 297 -25.10 8.32 17.07
N ALA A 298 -24.19 7.47 17.55
CA ALA A 298 -23.05 7.92 18.36
C ALA A 298 -22.08 8.78 17.53
N THR A 299 -21.72 8.31 16.32
CA THR A 299 -20.84 9.04 15.40
C THR A 299 -21.48 10.35 14.93
N GLN A 300 -22.77 10.37 14.64
CA GLN A 300 -23.50 11.61 14.32
C GLN A 300 -23.43 12.63 15.46
N LYS A 301 -23.71 12.20 16.71
CA LYS A 301 -23.66 13.05 17.90
C LYS A 301 -22.27 13.62 18.14
N GLU A 302 -21.23 12.79 18.03
CA GLU A 302 -19.86 13.25 18.24
C GLU A 302 -19.36 14.11 17.07
N MET A 303 -19.78 13.84 15.83
CA MET A 303 -19.48 14.69 14.68
C MET A 303 -20.03 16.11 14.85
N SER A 304 -21.23 16.26 15.42
CA SER A 304 -21.79 17.57 15.78
C SER A 304 -20.98 18.29 16.87
N ARG A 305 -20.35 17.54 17.79
CA ARG A 305 -19.51 18.10 18.87
C ARG A 305 -18.11 18.50 18.38
N GLN A 306 -17.52 17.68 17.51
CA GLN A 306 -16.21 17.94 16.90
C GLN A 306 -16.30 18.97 15.76
N GLY A 307 -17.50 19.22 15.22
CA GLY A 307 -17.74 20.25 14.21
C GLY A 307 -17.46 19.81 12.77
N GLY A 308 -17.56 18.51 12.47
CA GLY A 308 -17.45 17.98 11.10
C GLY A 308 -16.82 16.59 11.00
N ARG A 309 -16.87 16.03 9.79
CA ARG A 309 -16.41 14.67 9.48
C ARG A 309 -14.90 14.49 9.67
N GLU A 310 -14.08 15.42 9.16
CA GLU A 310 -12.62 15.38 9.31
C GLU A 310 -12.21 15.44 10.79
N ARG A 311 -12.89 16.30 11.55
CA ARG A 311 -12.61 16.51 12.98
C ARG A 311 -13.00 15.31 13.85
N VAL A 312 -14.13 14.66 13.59
CA VAL A 312 -14.51 13.44 14.33
C VAL A 312 -13.61 12.24 14.00
N MET A 313 -13.09 12.19 12.77
CA MET A 313 -12.08 11.23 12.35
C MET A 313 -10.73 11.49 13.06
N LEU A 314 -10.22 12.73 13.05
CA LEU A 314 -9.00 13.08 13.78
C LEU A 314 -9.15 12.88 15.30
N TRP A 315 -10.31 13.21 15.89
CA TRP A 315 -10.63 12.92 17.28
C TRP A 315 -10.49 11.43 17.60
N HIS A 316 -11.05 10.58 16.74
CA HIS A 316 -10.94 9.13 16.90
C HIS A 316 -9.49 8.66 16.77
N MET A 317 -8.76 9.09 15.75
CA MET A 317 -7.37 8.69 15.55
C MET A 317 -6.47 9.15 16.71
N SER A 318 -6.66 10.39 17.17
CA SER A 318 -5.95 11.00 18.29
C SER A 318 -6.16 10.23 19.60
N ARG A 319 -7.41 9.93 19.99
CA ARG A 319 -7.67 9.18 21.23
C ARG A 319 -7.16 7.72 21.15
N THR A 320 -7.22 7.07 19.98
CA THR A 320 -6.70 5.71 19.78
C THR A 320 -5.17 5.69 19.87
N ALA A 321 -4.48 6.61 19.19
CA ALA A 321 -3.03 6.75 19.30
C ALA A 321 -2.60 7.11 20.73
N LYS A 322 -3.36 7.97 21.42
CA LYS A 322 -3.12 8.31 22.83
C LYS A 322 -3.22 7.07 23.74
N HIS A 323 -4.29 6.28 23.62
CA HIS A 323 -4.44 5.02 24.38
C HIS A 323 -3.25 4.08 24.17
N ILE A 324 -2.86 3.86 22.91
CA ILE A 324 -1.73 2.99 22.57
C ILE A 324 -0.43 3.53 23.19
N LYS A 325 -0.15 4.83 23.01
CA LYS A 325 1.10 5.46 23.44
C LYS A 325 1.24 5.51 24.95
N GLU A 326 0.19 5.89 25.68
CA GLU A 326 0.20 6.00 27.15
C GLU A 326 0.23 4.64 27.84
N LYS A 327 -0.46 3.62 27.30
CA LYS A 327 -0.51 2.27 27.90
C LYS A 327 0.62 1.35 27.46
N HIS A 328 1.23 1.63 26.30
CA HIS A 328 2.23 0.75 25.71
C HIS A 328 3.61 1.35 25.41
N GLU A 329 3.83 2.63 25.68
CA GLU A 329 5.16 3.28 25.59
C GLU A 329 5.85 3.07 24.22
N THR A 330 5.04 3.06 23.16
CA THR A 330 5.44 2.77 21.78
C THR A 330 5.19 3.98 20.89
N THR A 331 5.95 4.11 19.79
CA THR A 331 5.51 4.97 18.67
C THR A 331 4.27 4.35 18.03
N VAL A 332 3.29 5.18 17.69
CA VAL A 332 2.08 4.76 16.96
C VAL A 332 2.23 5.10 15.50
N LEU A 333 1.85 4.17 14.62
CA LEU A 333 1.83 4.34 13.18
C LEU A 333 0.38 4.22 12.67
N ALA A 334 0.01 4.99 11.67
CA ALA A 334 -1.30 4.89 11.01
C ALA A 334 -1.17 5.12 9.50
N TRP A 335 -2.04 4.49 8.71
CA TRP A 335 -2.06 4.69 7.27
C TRP A 335 -2.43 6.14 6.92
N HIS A 336 -1.68 6.73 5.98
CA HIS A 336 -1.73 8.18 5.73
C HIS A 336 -3.03 8.69 5.09
N ASP A 337 -3.77 7.84 4.38
CA ASP A 337 -4.81 8.25 3.41
C ASP A 337 -5.98 9.00 4.06
N MET A 338 -6.37 8.60 5.28
CA MET A 338 -7.46 9.26 5.99
C MET A 338 -7.17 10.70 6.39
N PHE A 339 -5.90 11.10 6.56
CA PHE A 339 -5.53 12.45 7.04
C PHE A 339 -4.57 13.23 6.14
N ALA A 340 -4.17 12.67 4.98
CA ALA A 340 -3.25 13.30 4.03
C ALA A 340 -3.72 14.66 3.48
N HIS A 341 -5.02 14.93 3.50
CA HIS A 341 -5.64 16.15 2.96
C HIS A 341 -6.24 17.07 4.03
N VAL A 342 -6.14 16.73 5.32
CA VAL A 342 -6.74 17.54 6.40
C VAL A 342 -5.90 18.79 6.68
N ILE A 343 -6.57 19.90 6.99
CA ILE A 343 -5.91 21.19 7.24
C ILE A 343 -4.96 21.12 8.44
N GLU A 344 -3.81 21.79 8.33
CA GLU A 344 -2.75 21.79 9.35
C GLU A 344 -3.21 22.34 10.72
N GLN A 345 -4.22 23.22 10.73
CA GLN A 345 -4.85 23.70 11.96
C GLN A 345 -5.51 22.57 12.76
N ASP A 346 -6.24 21.68 12.10
CA ASP A 346 -6.95 20.59 12.75
C ASP A 346 -5.98 19.47 13.13
N LEU A 347 -4.98 19.17 12.29
CA LEU A 347 -3.88 18.26 12.64
C LEU A 347 -3.17 18.69 13.94
N ARG A 348 -2.96 20.01 14.14
CA ARG A 348 -2.45 20.57 15.40
C ARG A 348 -3.45 20.45 16.54
N ALA A 349 -4.73 20.79 16.31
CA ALA A 349 -5.76 20.75 17.35
C ALA A 349 -5.94 19.37 17.99
N TYR A 350 -5.74 18.30 17.20
CA TYR A 350 -5.79 16.91 17.66
C TYR A 350 -4.42 16.30 18.02
N ASN A 351 -3.35 17.11 18.07
CA ASN A 351 -1.98 16.69 18.41
C ASN A 351 -1.44 15.55 17.52
N MET A 352 -1.88 15.46 16.25
CA MET A 352 -1.62 14.30 15.40
C MET A 352 -0.12 14.00 15.25
N THR A 353 0.70 15.03 15.01
CA THR A 353 2.16 14.92 14.78
C THR A 353 2.97 14.56 16.02
N SER A 354 2.39 14.61 17.23
CA SER A 354 3.06 14.15 18.47
C SER A 354 2.52 12.82 18.98
N LEU A 355 1.35 12.38 18.49
CA LEU A 355 0.72 11.13 18.87
C LEU A 355 1.08 9.97 17.94
N LEU A 356 1.08 10.19 16.61
CA LEU A 356 1.37 9.15 15.62
C LEU A 356 2.31 9.63 14.50
N GLU A 357 2.98 8.68 13.86
CA GLU A 357 3.75 8.88 12.62
C GLU A 357 2.95 8.34 11.42
N PRO A 358 2.82 9.11 10.32
CA PRO A 358 2.14 8.65 9.11
C PRO A 358 2.92 7.56 8.38
N MET A 359 2.21 6.50 8.02
CA MET A 359 2.72 5.41 7.19
C MET A 359 2.11 5.52 5.79
N LEU A 360 2.96 5.85 4.81
CA LEU A 360 2.53 5.96 3.41
C LEU A 360 2.45 4.58 2.77
N TRP A 361 1.34 4.35 2.07
CA TRP A 361 1.16 3.17 1.23
C TRP A 361 0.81 3.59 -0.20
N SER A 362 1.37 2.85 -1.15
CA SER A 362 0.96 2.82 -2.55
C SER A 362 1.55 1.56 -3.17
N TYR A 363 0.80 0.94 -4.07
CA TYR A 363 1.24 -0.22 -4.85
C TYR A 363 1.98 0.19 -6.14
N ALA A 364 2.16 1.49 -6.39
CA ALA A 364 2.93 1.98 -7.53
C ALA A 364 4.43 1.71 -7.35
N GLU A 365 5.10 1.28 -8.42
CA GLU A 365 6.57 1.12 -8.44
C GLU A 365 7.30 2.45 -8.18
N ASP A 366 6.68 3.55 -8.62
CA ASP A 366 7.15 4.92 -8.48
C ASP A 366 6.18 5.74 -7.62
N LEU A 367 6.59 6.02 -6.38
CA LEU A 367 5.79 6.79 -5.42
C LEU A 367 5.63 8.27 -5.85
N ASP A 368 6.57 8.81 -6.62
CA ASP A 368 6.54 10.20 -7.08
C ASP A 368 5.50 10.45 -8.19
N GLN A 369 5.01 9.37 -8.83
CA GLN A 369 3.89 9.43 -9.77
C GLN A 369 2.52 9.42 -9.07
N TYR A 370 2.42 8.83 -7.87
CA TYR A 370 1.15 8.61 -7.18
C TYR A 370 0.87 9.62 -6.07
N LEU A 371 1.91 10.13 -5.42
CA LEU A 371 1.79 11.07 -4.31
C LEU A 371 2.01 12.51 -4.80
N PRO A 372 0.98 13.38 -4.75
CA PRO A 372 1.14 14.79 -5.06
C PRO A 372 2.26 15.42 -4.23
N PHE A 373 2.97 16.39 -4.81
CA PHE A 373 4.06 17.10 -4.11
C PHE A 373 3.64 17.69 -2.75
N GLY A 374 2.37 18.11 -2.62
CA GLY A 374 1.79 18.55 -1.35
C GLY A 374 1.82 17.48 -0.26
N THR A 375 1.58 16.20 -0.58
CA THR A 375 1.62 15.09 0.38
C THR A 375 3.00 14.96 1.01
N TRP A 376 4.08 15.11 0.23
CA TRP A 376 5.46 15.09 0.74
C TRP A 376 5.75 16.26 1.70
N ILE A 377 5.19 17.44 1.45
CA ILE A 377 5.33 18.62 2.33
C ILE A 377 4.54 18.41 3.64
N SER A 378 3.31 17.88 3.57
CA SER A 378 2.44 17.66 4.74
C SER A 378 3.08 16.78 5.82
N LEU A 379 4.01 15.91 5.44
CA LEU A 379 4.65 14.93 6.33
C LEU A 379 5.77 15.54 7.19
N LYS A 380 6.31 16.70 6.80
CA LYS A 380 7.40 17.48 7.46
C LYS A 380 8.74 16.77 7.69
N VAL A 381 8.78 15.43 7.67
CA VAL A 381 9.97 14.58 7.76
C VAL A 381 9.87 13.55 6.63
N PRO A 382 10.95 13.29 5.87
CA PRO A 382 10.92 12.24 4.85
C PRO A 382 10.65 10.87 5.53
N PRO A 383 9.87 9.96 4.92
CA PRO A 383 9.45 8.74 5.59
C PRO A 383 10.64 7.86 5.96
N THR A 384 10.76 7.55 7.26
CA THR A 384 11.86 6.71 7.80
C THR A 384 11.64 5.22 7.56
N ILE A 385 10.42 4.85 7.15
CA ILE A 385 9.97 3.49 6.84
C ILE A 385 9.54 3.42 5.38
N LYS A 386 10.05 2.42 4.64
CA LYS A 386 9.43 1.96 3.39
C LYS A 386 8.90 0.54 3.58
N ILE A 387 7.64 0.34 3.22
CA ILE A 387 7.02 -0.98 3.18
C ILE A 387 7.11 -1.53 1.77
N PHE A 388 7.29 -2.84 1.68
CA PHE A 388 7.08 -3.63 0.49
C PHE A 388 5.78 -4.41 0.70
N ILE A 389 4.75 -4.03 -0.07
CA ILE A 389 3.45 -4.71 -0.09
C ILE A 389 3.46 -5.62 -1.33
N HIS A 390 3.25 -6.91 -1.13
CA HIS A 390 3.31 -7.95 -2.17
C HIS A 390 2.16 -8.94 -2.02
#